data_AF-A0A3S5AW83-F1
#
_entry.id   AF-A0A3S5AW83-F1
#
_cell.length_a   1.000
_cell.length_b   1.000
_cell.length_c   1.000
_cell.angle_alpha   90.00
_cell.angle_beta   90.00
_cell.angle_gamma   90.00
#
_symmetry.space_group_name_H-M   'P 1'
#
loop_
_entity.id
_entity.type
_entity.pdbx_description
1 polymer ?
#
loop_
_entity_poly.entity_id
_entity_poly.type
_entity_poly.pdbx_seq_one_letter_code
_entity_poly.pdbx_strand_id
1 'polypeptide(L)'
;MKYAWASLTLPFYSRYLMAGPAFQRALLLLLSVTFGIEIGFKLATKTLIWLLNPCHLLTCMQIYILTARPSALVTAIYRVHIHMLNGPLLALTFPILNTRKLPLEQFVYFLQHTIILFLPAIIMPVYSVEPLNDRSWVIVSFSLQSLYHFLILQPIGLLGLHLFRFIFGFSFIQINGTLSDVYNI
;
A
#
# COMPACT_ATOMS: atom_id res chain seq x y z
N MET A 1 -24.80 5.40 13.47
CA MET A 1 -24.34 5.64 12.09
C MET A 1 -24.42 7.10 11.61
N LYS A 2 -25.25 7.99 12.18
CA LYS A 2 -25.30 9.43 11.80
C LYS A 2 -24.01 10.23 12.10
N TYR A 3 -23.12 9.72 12.95
CA TYR A 3 -21.93 10.44 13.41
C TYR A 3 -20.65 10.19 12.58
N ALA A 4 -20.58 9.13 11.77
CA ALA A 4 -19.35 8.79 11.04
C ALA A 4 -19.14 9.60 9.74
N TRP A 5 -20.21 10.18 9.19
CA TRP A 5 -20.16 10.86 7.89
C TRP A 5 -20.14 12.38 8.03
N ALA A 6 -20.60 12.92 9.16
CA ALA A 6 -20.72 14.35 9.40
C ALA A 6 -19.37 15.07 9.58
N SER A 7 -18.27 14.34 9.88
CA SER A 7 -16.94 14.92 10.10
C SER A 7 -15.95 14.72 8.94
N LEU A 8 -16.39 14.20 7.78
CA LEU A 8 -15.58 14.12 6.55
C LEU A 8 -15.38 15.52 5.95
N THR A 9 -14.63 16.35 6.65
CA THR A 9 -14.27 17.70 6.24
C THR A 9 -12.94 17.65 5.49
N LEU A 10 -12.90 18.30 4.33
CA LEU A 10 -11.70 18.45 3.52
C LEU A 10 -11.30 19.92 3.51
N PRO A 11 -10.65 20.44 4.57
CA PRO A 11 -10.11 21.78 4.52
C PRO A 11 -9.04 21.82 3.43
N PHE A 12 -9.33 22.56 2.36
CA PHE A 12 -8.37 22.84 1.30
C PHE A 12 -7.35 23.82 1.85
N TYR A 13 -6.13 23.33 2.08
CA TYR A 13 -5.06 24.15 2.59
C TYR A 13 -3.90 24.13 1.60
N SER A 14 -3.81 25.18 0.79
CA SER A 14 -2.73 25.35 -0.19
C SER A 14 -1.48 25.91 0.51
N ARG A 15 -0.73 25.07 1.23
CA ARG A 15 0.68 25.38 1.53
C ARG A 15 1.55 24.65 0.50
N TYR A 16 1.84 25.34 -0.59
CA TYR A 16 2.80 24.95 -1.63
C TYR A 16 4.28 24.95 -1.14
N LEU A 17 4.53 24.73 0.16
CA LEU A 17 5.66 25.37 0.83
C LEU A 17 6.71 24.49 1.52
N MET A 18 6.65 23.15 1.52
CA MET A 18 7.54 22.38 2.43
C MET A 18 8.33 21.20 1.84
N ALA A 19 8.43 21.08 0.51
CA ALA A 19 9.50 20.30 -0.10
C ALA A 19 9.99 21.07 -1.34
N GLY A 20 11.29 21.35 -1.42
CA GLY A 20 11.85 21.95 -2.64
C GLY A 20 11.44 21.11 -3.86
N PRO A 21 11.11 21.72 -5.02
CA PRO A 21 10.66 20.99 -6.20
C PRO A 21 11.60 19.83 -6.59
N ALA A 22 12.89 19.98 -6.31
CA ALA A 22 13.90 18.94 -6.53
C ALA A 22 13.72 17.71 -5.62
N PHE A 23 13.43 17.90 -4.33
CA PHE A 23 13.28 16.78 -3.38
C PHE A 23 12.02 15.96 -3.68
N GLN A 24 10.90 16.62 -3.98
CA GLN A 24 9.67 15.93 -4.39
C GLN A 24 9.88 15.14 -5.69
N ARG A 25 10.58 15.71 -6.68
CA ARG A 25 10.94 15.02 -7.93
C ARG A 25 11.86 13.84 -7.69
N ALA A 26 12.84 13.96 -6.79
CA ALA A 26 13.74 12.87 -6.43
C ALA A 26 12.97 11.71 -5.78
N LEU A 27 12.05 12.00 -4.86
CA LEU A 27 11.20 10.99 -4.22
C LEU A 27 10.27 10.30 -5.22
N LEU A 28 9.66 11.07 -6.12
CA LEU A 28 8.84 10.53 -7.20
C LEU A 28 9.65 9.60 -8.12
N LEU A 29 10.86 10.03 -8.49
CA LEU A 29 11.75 9.24 -9.34
C LEU A 29 12.16 7.93 -8.65
N LEU A 30 12.59 8.01 -7.39
CA LEU A 30 12.96 6.84 -6.58
C LEU A 30 11.78 5.85 -6.48
N LEU A 31 10.58 6.35 -6.18
CA LEU A 31 9.39 5.52 -6.04
C LEU A 31 8.98 4.88 -7.37
N SER A 32 9.00 5.66 -8.46
CA SER A 32 8.63 5.19 -9.80
C SER A 32 9.60 4.14 -10.32
N VAL A 33 10.91 4.34 -10.11
CA VAL A 33 11.94 3.35 -10.49
C VAL A 33 11.80 2.08 -9.65
N THR A 34 11.66 2.20 -8.33
CA THR A 34 11.48 1.04 -7.44
C THR A 34 10.24 0.24 -7.84
N PHE A 35 9.13 0.91 -8.12
CA PHE A 35 7.89 0.26 -8.55
C PHE A 35 8.00 -0.36 -9.94
N GLY A 36 8.66 0.31 -10.88
CA GLY A 36 8.90 -0.22 -12.22
C GLY A 36 9.76 -1.50 -12.20
N ILE A 37 10.78 -1.54 -11.34
CA ILE A 37 11.60 -2.74 -11.13
C ILE A 37 10.75 -3.87 -10.53
N GLU A 38 9.92 -3.59 -9.52
CA GLU A 38 9.02 -4.58 -8.93
C GLU A 38 8.04 -5.14 -9.99
N ILE A 39 7.44 -4.30 -10.83
CA ILE A 39 6.61 -4.74 -11.97
C ILE A 39 7.42 -5.65 -12.90
N GLY A 40 8.67 -5.29 -13.19
CA GLY A 40 9.59 -6.12 -13.99
C GLY A 40 9.79 -7.51 -13.41
N PHE A 41 10.02 -7.63 -12.10
CA PHE A 41 10.11 -8.92 -11.42
C PHE A 41 8.81 -9.72 -11.50
N LYS A 42 7.65 -9.06 -11.34
CA LYS A 42 6.34 -9.72 -11.46
C LYS A 42 6.02 -10.20 -12.87
N LEU A 43 6.44 -9.45 -13.89
CA LEU A 43 6.36 -9.87 -15.29
C LEU A 43 7.24 -11.08 -15.55
N ALA A 44 8.52 -11.03 -15.14
CA ALA A 44 9.48 -12.11 -15.36
C ALA A 44 9.06 -13.43 -14.71
N THR A 45 8.43 -13.36 -13.54
CA THR A 45 7.97 -14.54 -12.78
C THR A 45 6.53 -14.95 -13.08
N LYS A 46 5.83 -14.26 -13.99
CA LYS A 46 4.39 -14.46 -14.30
C LYS A 46 3.49 -14.36 -13.07
N THR A 47 3.86 -13.49 -12.13
CA THR A 47 3.14 -13.23 -10.87
C THR A 47 2.48 -11.85 -10.87
N LEU A 48 2.05 -11.35 -12.02
CA LEU A 48 1.42 -10.02 -12.15
C LEU A 48 0.18 -9.83 -11.27
N ILE A 49 -0.59 -10.91 -11.03
CA ILE A 49 -1.76 -10.88 -10.16
C ILE A 49 -1.43 -10.28 -8.79
N TRP A 50 -0.22 -10.52 -8.26
CA TRP A 50 0.25 -10.04 -6.97
C TRP A 50 0.50 -8.53 -6.91
N LEU A 51 0.43 -7.83 -8.05
CA LEU A 51 0.41 -6.36 -8.09
C LEU A 51 -0.88 -5.79 -7.47
N LEU A 52 -1.92 -6.61 -7.31
CA LEU A 52 -3.12 -6.26 -6.55
C LEU A 52 -2.91 -6.29 -5.03
N ASN A 53 -1.76 -6.74 -4.54
CA ASN A 53 -1.48 -6.64 -3.11
C ASN A 53 -1.45 -5.17 -2.66
N PRO A 54 -1.99 -4.85 -1.48
CA PRO A 54 -2.22 -3.47 -1.05
C PRO A 54 -0.96 -2.60 -1.04
N CYS A 55 0.24 -3.14 -0.79
CA CYS A 55 1.48 -2.36 -0.84
C CYS A 55 1.79 -1.75 -2.23
N HIS A 56 1.44 -2.44 -3.31
CA HIS A 56 1.59 -1.93 -4.68
C HIS A 56 0.54 -0.87 -4.98
N LEU A 57 -0.71 -1.05 -4.53
CA LEU A 57 -1.73 0.00 -4.64
C LEU A 57 -1.35 1.25 -3.86
N LEU A 58 -0.79 1.11 -2.66
CA LEU A 58 -0.28 2.23 -1.87
C LEU A 58 0.86 2.93 -2.61
N THR A 59 1.76 2.18 -3.25
CA THR A 59 2.81 2.76 -4.11
C THR A 59 2.20 3.58 -5.25
N CYS A 60 1.17 3.06 -5.94
CA CYS A 60 0.43 3.81 -6.97
C CYS A 60 -0.23 5.07 -6.41
N MET A 61 -0.87 4.98 -5.24
CA MET A 61 -1.47 6.14 -4.56
C MET A 61 -0.40 7.19 -4.23
N GLN A 62 0.78 6.79 -3.75
CA GLN A 62 1.89 7.71 -3.45
C GLN A 62 2.43 8.39 -4.71
N ILE A 63 2.61 7.65 -5.81
CA ILE A 63 3.00 8.24 -7.10
C ILE A 63 1.94 9.26 -7.56
N TYR A 64 0.66 8.93 -7.43
CA TYR A 64 -0.43 9.85 -7.77
C TYR A 64 -0.43 11.11 -6.88
N ILE A 65 -0.28 10.95 -5.56
CA ILE A 65 -0.21 12.07 -4.62
C ILE A 65 0.96 13.00 -4.96
N LEU A 66 2.13 12.45 -5.28
CA LEU A 66 3.33 13.23 -5.61
C LEU A 66 3.26 13.93 -6.99
N THR A 67 2.43 13.43 -7.91
CA THR A 67 2.31 13.98 -9.28
C THR A 67 1.12 14.92 -9.45
N ALA A 68 0.03 14.67 -8.72
CA ALA A 68 -1.20 15.44 -8.83
C ALA A 68 -1.07 16.83 -8.21
N ARG A 69 -1.80 17.80 -8.78
CA ARG A 69 -1.93 19.13 -8.17
C ARG A 69 -2.69 19.00 -6.84
N PRO A 70 -2.28 19.72 -5.77
CA PRO A 70 -3.03 19.72 -4.52
C PRO A 70 -4.50 20.07 -4.75
N SER A 71 -5.39 19.18 -4.33
CA SER A 71 -6.84 19.32 -4.46
C SER A 71 -7.52 18.55 -3.33
N ALA A 72 -8.80 18.83 -3.09
CA ALA A 72 -9.56 18.15 -2.04
C ALA A 72 -9.55 16.62 -2.21
N LEU A 73 -9.58 16.14 -3.46
CA LEU A 73 -9.50 14.72 -3.79
C LEU A 73 -8.14 14.12 -3.40
N VAL A 74 -7.04 14.79 -3.74
CA VAL A 74 -5.69 14.30 -3.40
C VAL A 74 -5.48 14.28 -1.88
N THR A 75 -6.01 15.28 -1.16
CA THR A 75 -6.03 15.26 0.31
C THR A 75 -6.85 14.10 0.87
N ALA A 76 -8.02 13.81 0.29
CA ALA A 76 -8.83 12.66 0.70
C ALA A 76 -8.09 11.34 0.45
N ILE A 77 -7.45 11.18 -0.71
CA ILE A 77 -6.63 10.01 -1.05
C ILE A 77 -5.46 9.88 -0.07
N TYR A 78 -4.78 10.98 0.26
CA TYR A 78 -3.71 10.99 1.24
C TYR A 78 -4.19 10.53 2.63
N ARG A 79 -5.34 11.03 3.10
CA ARG A 79 -5.93 10.60 4.38
C ARG A 79 -6.32 9.12 4.38
N VAL A 80 -6.90 8.62 3.28
CA VAL A 80 -7.21 7.19 3.16
C VAL A 80 -5.92 6.37 3.17
N HIS A 81 -4.92 6.82 2.40
CA HIS A 81 -3.63 6.16 2.28
C HIS A 81 -2.91 6.00 3.64
N ILE A 82 -2.86 7.03 4.49
CA ILE A 82 -2.18 6.94 5.80
C ILE A 82 -2.80 5.89 6.73
N HIS A 83 -4.10 5.65 6.62
CA HIS A 83 -4.82 4.65 7.42
C HIS A 83 -4.71 3.23 6.86
N MET A 84 -4.20 3.08 5.63
CA MET A 84 -3.96 1.79 4.97
C MET A 84 -2.51 1.28 5.14
N LEU A 85 -1.68 1.97 5.93
CA LEU A 85 -0.25 1.65 6.13
C LEU A 85 0.02 0.40 7.00
N ASN A 86 -1.03 -0.23 7.53
CA ASN A 86 -0.90 -1.46 8.32
C ASN A 86 -0.24 -2.60 7.53
N GLY A 87 -0.53 -2.73 6.23
CA GLY A 87 0.05 -3.77 5.38
C GLY A 87 1.58 -3.66 5.23
N PRO A 88 2.11 -2.50 4.80
CA PRO A 88 3.55 -2.27 4.70
C PRO A 88 4.32 -2.42 6.01
N LEU A 89 3.75 -1.95 7.12
CA LEU A 89 4.34 -2.12 8.45
C LEU A 89 4.53 -3.60 8.75
N LEU A 90 3.45 -4.35 8.56
CA LEU A 90 3.42 -5.77 8.81
C LEU A 90 4.38 -6.58 7.90
N ALA A 91 4.54 -6.14 6.65
CA ALA A 91 5.49 -6.73 5.70
C ALA A 91 6.96 -6.52 6.12
N LEU A 92 7.30 -5.39 6.75
CA LEU A 92 8.65 -5.20 7.32
C LEU A 92 8.87 -6.00 8.60
N THR A 93 7.85 -6.13 9.45
CA THR A 93 7.95 -6.92 10.69
C THR A 93 7.98 -8.42 10.45
N PHE A 94 7.25 -8.90 9.44
CA PHE A 94 7.14 -10.32 9.09
C PHE A 94 7.41 -10.51 7.58
N PRO A 95 8.68 -10.39 7.16
CA PRO A 95 9.03 -10.39 5.75
C PRO A 95 8.86 -11.75 5.10
N ILE A 96 8.14 -11.78 3.97
CA ILE A 96 7.92 -12.99 3.17
C ILE A 96 8.95 -13.02 2.05
N LEU A 97 10.12 -13.59 2.33
CA LEU A 97 11.25 -13.64 1.39
C LEU A 97 11.35 -14.97 0.63
N ASN A 98 10.61 -15.99 1.06
CA ASN A 98 10.64 -17.35 0.49
C ASN A 98 10.24 -17.39 -1.00
N THR A 99 9.44 -16.44 -1.47
CA THR A 99 8.97 -16.32 -2.86
C THR A 99 9.83 -15.40 -3.73
N ARG A 100 10.86 -14.76 -3.13
CA ARG A 100 11.71 -13.75 -3.78
C ARG A 100 13.03 -14.40 -4.20
N LYS A 101 13.10 -14.87 -5.45
CA LYS A 101 14.19 -15.73 -5.95
C LYS A 101 15.16 -15.00 -6.88
N LEU A 102 14.75 -13.87 -7.44
CA LEU A 102 15.60 -13.11 -8.36
C LEU A 102 16.62 -12.26 -7.59
N PRO A 103 17.81 -12.03 -8.17
CA PRO A 103 18.78 -11.11 -7.56
C PRO A 103 18.16 -9.72 -7.41
N LEU A 104 18.46 -9.05 -6.29
CA LEU A 104 17.93 -7.73 -5.88
C LEU A 104 16.43 -7.67 -5.56
N GLU A 105 15.67 -8.75 -5.75
CA GLU A 105 14.22 -8.74 -5.48
C GLU A 105 13.91 -8.46 -4.00
N GLN A 106 14.71 -9.01 -3.09
CA GLN A 106 14.58 -8.74 -1.65
C GLN A 106 14.97 -7.30 -1.29
N PHE A 107 16.01 -6.75 -1.94
CA PHE A 107 16.42 -5.37 -1.72
C PHE A 107 15.32 -4.40 -2.14
N VAL A 108 14.77 -4.60 -3.35
CA VAL A 108 13.66 -3.79 -3.87
C VAL A 108 12.42 -3.92 -2.98
N TYR A 109 12.14 -5.12 -2.48
CA TYR A 109 11.08 -5.35 -1.50
C TYR A 109 11.25 -4.47 -0.25
N PHE A 110 12.41 -4.53 0.42
CA PHE A 110 12.64 -3.71 1.61
C PHE A 110 12.66 -2.22 1.31
N LEU A 111 13.27 -1.82 0.19
CA LEU A 111 13.31 -0.43 -0.25
C LEU A 111 11.90 0.12 -0.46
N GLN A 112 11.05 -0.60 -1.20
CA GLN A 112 9.68 -0.19 -1.47
C GLN A 112 8.86 -0.05 -0.18
N HIS A 113 8.88 -1.06 0.68
CA HIS A 113 8.08 -1.05 1.92
C HIS A 113 8.55 0.02 2.90
N THR A 114 9.86 0.28 2.95
CA THR A 114 10.44 1.38 3.73
C THR A 114 9.95 2.72 3.20
N ILE A 115 10.06 2.98 1.89
CA ILE A 115 9.60 4.24 1.30
C ILE A 115 8.10 4.44 1.55
N ILE A 116 7.29 3.39 1.42
CA ILE A 116 5.83 3.49 1.65
C ILE A 116 5.53 3.99 3.07
N LEU A 117 6.26 3.55 4.09
CA LEU A 117 6.02 3.98 5.47
C LEU A 117 6.54 5.40 5.77
N PHE A 118 7.70 5.77 5.23
CA PHE A 118 8.32 7.07 5.54
C PHE A 118 7.75 8.23 4.72
N LEU A 119 7.37 7.99 3.45
CA LEU A 119 6.84 9.02 2.56
C LEU A 119 5.68 9.83 3.15
N PRO A 120 4.62 9.24 3.75
CA PRO A 120 3.52 10.01 4.31
C PRO A 120 3.97 10.98 5.41
N ALA A 121 4.93 10.60 6.27
CA ALA A 121 5.47 11.50 7.27
C ALA A 121 6.18 12.71 6.64
N ILE A 122 6.85 12.52 5.50
CA ILE A 122 7.55 13.57 4.76
C ILE A 122 6.57 14.58 4.13
N ILE A 123 5.45 14.11 3.57
CA ILE A 123 4.48 14.96 2.86
C ILE A 123 3.34 15.48 3.74
N MET A 124 3.29 15.06 5.01
CA MET A 124 2.30 15.50 6.00
C MET A 124 2.16 17.03 6.11
N PRO A 125 3.23 17.86 6.00
CA PRO A 125 3.06 19.31 6.07
C PRO A 125 2.27 19.91 4.89
N VAL A 126 2.15 19.19 3.77
CA VAL A 126 1.47 19.63 2.55
C VAL A 126 -0.02 19.27 2.58
N TYR A 127 -0.37 18.13 3.18
CA TYR A 127 -1.75 17.63 3.23
C TYR A 127 -2.29 17.68 4.65
N SER A 128 -3.48 18.27 4.82
CA SER A 128 -4.12 18.35 6.14
C SER A 128 -4.51 16.95 6.63
N VAL A 129 -4.07 16.60 7.85
CA VAL A 129 -4.51 15.40 8.57
C VAL A 129 -5.62 15.80 9.56
N GLU A 130 -6.57 14.90 9.78
CA GLU A 130 -7.64 15.07 10.76
C GLU A 130 -7.12 15.09 12.22
N PRO A 131 -7.85 15.72 13.15
CA PRO A 131 -7.52 15.66 14.57
C PRO A 131 -7.55 14.22 15.11
N LEU A 132 -6.71 13.91 16.10
CA LEU A 132 -6.60 12.56 16.68
C LEU A 132 -7.91 12.00 17.27
N ASN A 133 -8.88 12.86 17.56
CA ASN A 133 -10.18 12.45 18.10
C ASN A 133 -11.22 12.14 16.98
N ASP A 134 -10.95 12.52 15.73
CA ASP A 134 -11.83 12.22 14.59
C ASP A 134 -11.55 10.81 14.05
N ARG A 135 -12.47 9.89 14.34
CA ARG A 135 -12.34 8.48 13.93
C ARG A 135 -12.96 8.19 12.56
N SER A 136 -13.63 9.17 11.96
CA SER A 136 -14.39 8.93 10.73
C SER A 136 -13.50 8.51 9.56
N TRP A 137 -12.34 9.16 9.41
CA TRP A 137 -11.36 8.80 8.39
C TRP A 137 -10.77 7.41 8.60
N VAL A 138 -10.51 7.01 9.85
CA VAL A 138 -10.07 5.65 10.20
C VAL A 138 -11.12 4.63 9.78
N ILE A 139 -12.39 4.83 10.17
CA ILE A 139 -13.50 3.91 9.88
C ILE A 139 -13.72 3.78 8.36
N VAL A 140 -13.73 4.91 7.64
CA VAL A 140 -13.90 4.91 6.18
C VAL A 140 -12.74 4.19 5.49
N SER A 141 -11.50 4.49 5.86
CA SER A 141 -10.33 3.88 5.24
C SER A 141 -10.26 2.38 5.50
N PHE A 142 -10.53 1.96 6.74
CA PHE A 142 -10.58 0.55 7.10
C PHE A 142 -11.72 -0.18 6.38
N SER A 143 -12.87 0.48 6.21
CA SER A 143 -14.01 -0.05 5.47
C SER A 143 -13.69 -0.19 3.98
N LEU A 144 -13.04 0.80 3.37
CA LEU A 144 -12.57 0.74 1.97
C LEU A 144 -11.52 -0.36 1.78
N GLN A 145 -10.57 -0.49 2.70
CA GLN A 145 -9.58 -1.56 2.68
C GLN A 145 -10.25 -2.94 2.81
N SER A 146 -11.20 -3.09 3.72
CA SER A 146 -11.96 -4.33 3.88
C SER A 146 -12.74 -4.67 2.62
N LEU A 147 -13.47 -3.70 2.05
CA LEU A 147 -14.22 -3.88 0.80
C LEU A 147 -13.31 -4.24 -0.37
N TYR A 148 -12.12 -3.64 -0.47
CA TYR A 148 -11.14 -4.02 -1.49
C TYR A 148 -10.73 -5.49 -1.36
N HIS A 149 -10.47 -5.95 -0.14
CA HIS A 149 -10.16 -7.36 0.12
C HIS A 149 -11.33 -8.30 -0.24
N PHE A 150 -12.54 -7.99 0.20
CA PHE A 150 -13.72 -8.84 -0.02
C PHE A 150 -14.26 -8.82 -1.45
N LEU A 151 -14.24 -7.66 -2.12
CA LEU A 151 -14.88 -7.50 -3.44
C LEU A 151 -13.90 -7.71 -4.60
N ILE A 152 -12.61 -7.44 -4.41
CA ILE A 152 -11.61 -7.53 -5.47
C ILE A 152 -10.68 -8.71 -5.23
N LEU A 153 -9.98 -8.72 -4.09
CA LEU A 153 -8.94 -9.72 -3.84
C LEU A 153 -9.53 -11.12 -3.68
N GLN A 154 -10.67 -11.26 -2.98
CA GLN A 154 -11.27 -12.55 -2.71
C GLN A 154 -11.83 -13.25 -3.97
N PRO A 155 -12.62 -12.61 -4.84
CA PRO A 155 -13.06 -13.23 -6.09
C PRO A 155 -11.90 -13.60 -7.03
N ILE A 156 -10.89 -12.73 -7.13
CA ILE A 156 -9.70 -13.00 -7.95
C ILE A 156 -8.89 -14.18 -7.40
N GLY A 157 -8.76 -14.28 -6.06
CA GLY A 157 -8.13 -15.42 -5.41
C GLY A 157 -8.88 -16.75 -5.61
N LEU A 158 -10.22 -16.70 -5.63
CA LEU A 158 -11.11 -17.84 -5.93
C LEU A 158 -10.94 -18.32 -7.38
N LEU A 159 -10.92 -17.40 -8.35
CA LEU A 159 -10.77 -17.72 -9.77
C LEU A 159 -9.36 -18.19 -10.13
N GLY A 160 -8.33 -17.67 -9.47
CA GLY A 160 -6.93 -17.99 -9.74
C GLY A 160 -6.41 -19.29 -9.10
N LEU A 161 -7.28 -20.12 -8.50
CA LEU A 161 -6.92 -21.35 -7.76
C LEU A 161 -5.89 -21.14 -6.61
N HIS A 162 -5.67 -19.90 -6.16
CA HIS A 162 -4.75 -19.54 -5.09
C HIS A 162 -5.51 -18.95 -3.89
N LEU A 163 -6.48 -19.75 -3.43
CA LEU A 163 -7.56 -19.39 -2.50
C LEU A 163 -7.09 -18.76 -1.17
N PHE A 164 -5.86 -19.02 -0.73
CA PHE A 164 -5.46 -18.76 0.66
C PHE A 164 -4.54 -17.55 0.88
N ARG A 165 -3.96 -16.97 -0.18
CA ARG A 165 -2.87 -15.98 -0.03
C ARG A 165 -3.30 -14.52 -0.25
N PHE A 166 -4.53 -14.30 -0.72
CA PHE A 166 -5.01 -12.99 -1.16
C PHE A 166 -5.93 -12.28 -0.15
N ILE A 167 -6.64 -13.04 0.69
CA ILE A 167 -7.77 -12.52 1.47
C ILE A 167 -7.29 -11.86 2.77
N PHE A 168 -6.26 -12.41 3.40
CA PHE A 168 -5.59 -11.82 4.55
C PHE A 168 -4.09 -12.00 4.33
N GLY A 169 -3.31 -10.92 4.25
CA GLY A 169 -1.84 -11.02 4.29
C GLY A 169 -1.29 -11.60 5.61
N PHE A 170 -2.14 -12.22 6.45
CA PHE A 170 -1.89 -12.73 7.79
C PHE A 170 -2.73 -13.97 8.10
N SER A 171 -2.72 -14.97 7.23
CA SER A 171 -3.06 -16.32 7.66
C SER A 171 -1.77 -17.08 7.93
N PHE A 172 -1.44 -17.14 9.22
CA PHE A 172 -0.40 -17.97 9.82
C PHE A 172 1.04 -17.56 9.50
N ILE A 173 1.74 -17.15 10.57
CA ILE A 173 3.09 -17.61 10.88
C ILE A 173 3.33 -18.91 10.11
N GLN A 174 4.32 -18.96 9.21
CA GLN A 174 4.89 -20.26 8.84
C GLN A 174 5.46 -20.84 10.14
N ILE A 175 4.60 -21.48 10.95
CA ILE A 175 5.02 -22.36 12.01
C ILE A 175 5.61 -23.52 11.23
N ASN A 176 6.93 -23.57 11.28
CA ASN A 176 7.82 -24.56 10.69
C ASN A 176 7.16 -25.91 10.35
N GLY A 177 7.40 -26.36 9.13
CA GLY A 177 7.35 -27.79 8.79
C GLY A 177 6.24 -28.19 7.82
N THR A 178 6.67 -28.63 6.63
CA THR A 178 6.05 -29.73 5.86
C THR A 178 4.59 -29.61 5.44
N LEU A 179 4.35 -28.98 4.28
CA LEU A 179 3.20 -29.31 3.40
C LEU A 179 3.62 -29.35 1.91
N SER A 180 4.91 -29.52 1.62
CA SER A 180 5.43 -29.81 0.28
C SER A 180 5.50 -31.31 -0.03
N ASP A 181 5.09 -32.19 0.89
CA ASP A 181 5.12 -33.65 0.72
C ASP A 181 3.78 -34.26 0.28
N VAL A 182 2.75 -33.46 -0.03
CA VAL A 182 1.39 -33.99 -0.29
C VAL A 182 0.93 -33.84 -1.76
N TYR A 183 1.67 -33.14 -2.63
CA TYR A 183 1.24 -32.93 -4.02
C TYR A 183 2.35 -33.18 -5.07
N ASN A 184 3.22 -34.16 -4.81
CA ASN A 184 4.05 -34.78 -5.84
C ASN A 184 3.52 -36.20 -6.15
N ILE A 185 2.35 -36.25 -6.80
CA ILE A 185 1.98 -37.23 -7.84
C ILE A 185 1.26 -36.43 -8.93
#